data_AF-A0A1F7B0X6-F1
#
_entry.id   AF-A0A1F7B0X6-F1
#
_cell.length_a   1.000
_cell.length_b   1.000
_cell.length_c   1.000
_cell.angle_alpha   90.00
_cell.angle_beta   90.00
_cell.angle_gamma   90.00
#
_symmetry.space_group_name_H-M   'P 1'
#
loop_
_entity.id
_entity.type
_entity.pdbx_description
1 polymer ?
#
loop_
_entity_poly.entity_id
_entity_poly.type
_entity_poly.pdbx_seq_one_letter_code
_entity_poly.pdbx_strand_id
1 'polypeptide(L)'
;MLNIGIKTDYGFIFLVYLATHKGNDFISLKEIAKKRNLSANYLAQLAVSLKNAGIIESREGKSGGYRFAKKLKDVSLAEIIKACEGQIATTPCIRKKGICKNKGKCLASDVWAQMQEDFEK
;
A
#
# COMPACT_ATOMS: atom_id res chain seq x y z
N MET A 1 14.12 3.77 13.96
CA MET A 1 12.68 3.40 13.97
C MET A 1 12.30 2.96 12.57
N LEU A 2 11.54 1.87 12.46
CA LEU A 2 10.88 1.50 11.21
C LEU A 2 9.86 2.59 10.88
N ASN A 3 10.01 3.23 9.73
CA ASN A 3 9.17 4.36 9.31
C ASN A 3 8.37 3.95 8.09
N ILE A 4 7.06 4.18 8.14
CA ILE A 4 6.14 3.95 7.02
C ILE A 4 6.07 5.24 6.22
N GLY A 5 6.21 5.17 4.90
CA GLY A 5 6.14 6.37 4.07
C GLY A 5 4.73 6.98 4.04
N ILE A 6 4.67 8.30 3.82
CA ILE A 6 3.42 9.08 3.79
C ILE A 6 2.41 8.51 2.78
N LYS A 7 2.89 7.95 1.66
CA LYS A 7 2.04 7.30 0.65
C LYS A 7 1.28 6.13 1.23
N THR A 8 1.98 5.26 1.96
CA THR A 8 1.39 4.10 2.61
C THR A 8 0.43 4.53 3.71
N ASP A 9 0.82 5.50 4.55
CA ASP A 9 -0.03 6.02 5.63
C ASP A 9 -1.38 6.55 5.08
N TYR A 10 -1.33 7.38 4.04
CA TYR A 10 -2.54 7.89 3.41
C TYR A 10 -3.32 6.81 2.63
N GLY A 11 -2.63 5.81 2.08
CA GLY A 11 -3.25 4.62 1.53
C GLY A 11 -4.05 3.85 2.58
N PHE A 12 -3.50 3.70 3.79
CA PHE A 12 -4.20 3.10 4.92
C PHE A 12 -5.43 3.89 5.34
N ILE A 13 -5.31 5.21 5.51
CA ILE A 13 -6.44 6.06 5.87
C ILE A 13 -7.58 5.91 4.86
N PHE A 14 -7.25 5.86 3.57
CA PHE A 14 -8.21 5.64 2.50
C PHE A 14 -8.89 4.26 2.60
N LEU A 15 -8.11 3.17 2.73
CA LEU A 15 -8.65 1.80 2.82
C LEU A 15 -9.50 1.58 4.08
N VAL A 16 -9.06 2.10 5.24
CA VAL A 16 -9.82 2.04 6.49
C VAL A 16 -11.14 2.79 6.33
N TYR A 17 -11.13 3.94 5.68
CA TYR A 17 -12.36 4.68 5.42
C TYR A 17 -13.33 3.89 4.52
N LEU A 18 -12.82 3.20 3.50
CA LEU A 18 -13.65 2.30 2.69
C LEU A 18 -14.23 1.16 3.54
N ALA A 19 -13.44 0.60 4.46
CA ALA A 19 -13.83 -0.54 5.28
C ALA A 19 -14.88 -0.20 6.35
N THR A 20 -14.92 1.06 6.83
CA THR A 20 -15.90 1.48 7.85
C THR A 20 -17.30 1.74 7.30
N HIS A 21 -17.46 1.87 5.99
CA HIS A 21 -18.76 2.04 5.37
C HIS A 21 -19.42 0.67 5.22
N LYS A 22 -20.47 0.45 6.00
CA LYS A 22 -21.25 -0.79 5.96
C LYS A 22 -22.01 -0.86 4.63
N GLY A 23 -21.57 -1.75 3.75
CA GLY A 23 -22.19 -1.96 2.44
C GLY A 23 -21.13 -2.28 1.38
N ASN A 24 -21.56 -2.79 0.24
CA ASN A 24 -20.68 -3.01 -0.92
C ASN A 24 -20.76 -1.83 -1.91
N ASP A 25 -21.04 -0.63 -1.37
CA ASP A 25 -21.28 0.58 -2.14
C ASP A 25 -19.97 1.27 -2.54
N PHE A 26 -20.03 1.98 -3.66
CA PHE A 26 -18.91 2.78 -4.13
C PHE A 26 -18.85 4.11 -3.38
N ILE A 27 -17.66 4.48 -2.90
CA ILE A 27 -17.43 5.72 -2.16
C ILE A 27 -16.64 6.70 -3.01
N SER A 28 -17.12 7.93 -3.12
CA SER A 28 -16.43 8.94 -3.93
C SER A 28 -15.14 9.43 -3.27
N LEU A 29 -14.06 9.60 -4.05
CA LEU A 29 -12.82 10.18 -3.55
C LEU A 29 -12.99 11.58 -2.96
N LYS A 30 -13.91 12.37 -3.51
CA LYS A 30 -14.21 13.73 -3.04
C LYS A 30 -14.74 13.72 -1.60
N GLU A 31 -15.58 12.75 -1.26
CA GLU A 31 -16.08 12.58 0.09
C GLU A 31 -14.93 12.28 1.06
N ILE A 32 -14.05 11.36 0.69
CA ILE A 32 -12.93 10.92 1.53
C ILE A 32 -11.93 12.06 1.73
N ALA A 33 -11.57 12.74 0.63
CA ALA A 33 -10.72 13.93 0.63
C ALA A 33 -11.24 14.98 1.61
N LYS A 34 -12.54 15.27 1.57
CA LYS A 34 -13.19 16.24 2.47
C LYS A 34 -13.18 15.77 3.93
N LYS A 35 -13.56 14.51 4.21
CA LYS A 35 -13.63 14.01 5.59
C LYS A 35 -12.25 13.82 6.24
N ARG A 36 -11.20 13.60 5.46
CA ARG A 36 -9.83 13.36 5.97
C ARG A 36 -8.87 14.54 5.76
N ASN A 37 -9.36 15.66 5.21
CA ASN A 37 -8.56 16.83 4.88
C ASN A 37 -7.33 16.47 4.00
N LEU A 38 -7.55 15.62 2.99
CA LEU A 38 -6.52 15.16 2.06
C LEU A 38 -6.78 15.73 0.66
N SER A 39 -5.71 15.89 -0.13
CA SER A 39 -5.84 16.28 -1.53
C SER A 39 -6.54 15.18 -2.33
N ALA A 40 -7.62 15.54 -3.04
CA ALA A 40 -8.32 14.62 -3.94
C ALA A 40 -7.42 14.09 -5.06
N ASN A 41 -6.51 14.92 -5.57
CA ASN A 41 -5.54 14.50 -6.59
C ASN A 41 -4.57 13.45 -6.05
N TYR A 42 -4.14 13.61 -4.81
CA TYR A 42 -3.24 12.65 -4.18
C TYR A 42 -3.93 11.31 -3.92
N LEU A 43 -5.17 11.35 -3.39
CA LEU A 43 -5.96 10.15 -3.23
C LEU A 43 -6.26 9.47 -4.57
N ALA A 44 -6.45 10.22 -5.65
CA ALA A 44 -6.61 9.64 -6.99
C ALA A 44 -5.36 8.87 -7.44
N GLN A 45 -4.16 9.40 -7.19
CA GLN A 45 -2.91 8.69 -7.49
C GLN A 45 -2.78 7.41 -6.65
N LEU A 46 -3.08 7.46 -5.36
CA LEU A 46 -3.10 6.27 -4.50
C LEU A 46 -4.13 5.25 -4.96
N ALA A 47 -5.33 5.71 -5.34
CA ALA A 47 -6.39 4.84 -5.81
C ALA A 47 -6.01 4.11 -7.11
N VAL A 48 -5.27 4.75 -8.02
CA VAL A 48 -4.72 4.07 -9.20
C VAL A 48 -3.77 2.95 -8.79
N SER A 49 -2.84 3.20 -7.88
CA SER A 49 -1.90 2.18 -7.39
C SER A 49 -2.62 0.99 -6.74
N LEU A 50 -3.59 1.26 -5.86
CA LEU A 50 -4.37 0.24 -5.16
C LEU A 50 -5.29 -0.54 -6.11
N LYS A 51 -5.82 0.12 -7.14
CA LYS A 51 -6.64 -0.52 -8.19
C LYS A 51 -5.79 -1.45 -9.04
N ASN A 52 -4.60 -1.01 -9.46
CA ASN A 52 -3.68 -1.84 -10.24
C ASN A 52 -3.20 -3.07 -9.45
N ALA A 53 -3.13 -2.96 -8.11
CA ALA A 53 -2.85 -4.08 -7.21
C ALA A 53 -4.06 -4.99 -6.94
N GLY A 54 -5.24 -4.69 -7.50
CA GLY A 54 -6.46 -5.48 -7.29
C GLY A 54 -7.02 -5.41 -5.87
N ILE A 55 -6.63 -4.41 -5.08
CA ILE A 55 -7.13 -4.21 -3.70
C ILE A 55 -8.50 -3.52 -3.75
N ILE A 56 -8.66 -2.56 -4.66
CA ILE A 56 -9.89 -1.81 -4.86
C ILE A 56 -10.33 -1.87 -6.33
N GLU A 57 -11.61 -1.59 -6.55
CA GLU A 57 -12.17 -1.35 -7.88
C GLU A 57 -12.87 0.00 -7.94
N SER A 58 -13.06 0.51 -9.16
CA SER A 58 -13.62 1.83 -9.42
C SER A 58 -14.85 1.76 -10.32
N ARG A 59 -15.87 2.55 -10.03
CA ARG A 59 -17.03 2.76 -10.92
C ARG A 59 -17.15 4.23 -11.29
N GLU A 60 -17.44 4.51 -12.55
CA GLU A 60 -17.70 5.87 -13.04
C GLU A 60 -19.17 6.28 -12.88
N GLY A 61 -19.45 7.58 -13.02
CA GLY A 61 -20.79 8.16 -12.98
C GLY A 61 -21.19 8.78 -11.64
N LYS A 62 -22.43 9.27 -11.56
CA LYS A 62 -22.97 10.06 -10.43
C LYS A 62 -22.97 9.30 -9.09
N SER A 63 -23.11 7.97 -9.14
CA SER A 63 -23.01 7.07 -7.98
C SER A 63 -21.71 6.24 -8.03
N GLY A 64 -20.71 6.71 -8.76
CA GLY A 64 -19.41 6.07 -8.88
C GLY A 64 -18.52 6.29 -7.65
N GLY A 65 -17.32 5.74 -7.69
CA GLY A 65 -16.38 5.79 -6.57
C GLY A 65 -15.50 4.56 -6.52
N TYR A 66 -15.06 4.22 -5.32
CA TYR A 66 -14.17 3.11 -5.04
C TYR A 66 -14.73 2.20 -3.94
N ARG A 67 -14.42 0.91 -4.02
CA ARG A 67 -14.69 -0.09 -2.97
C ARG A 67 -13.63 -1.19 -3.03
N PHE A 68 -13.60 -2.08 -2.04
CA PHE A 68 -12.71 -3.24 -2.09
C PHE A 68 -13.08 -4.19 -3.23
N ALA A 69 -12.09 -4.66 -3.98
CA ALA A 69 -12.27 -5.65 -5.05
C ALA A 69 -12.22 -7.09 -4.54
N LYS A 70 -11.71 -7.31 -3.32
CA LYS A 70 -11.65 -8.60 -2.62
C LYS A 70 -12.09 -8.46 -1.17
N LYS A 71 -12.30 -9.57 -0.45
CA LYS A 71 -12.70 -9.51 0.96
C LYS A 71 -11.56 -8.90 1.78
N LEU A 72 -11.91 -8.11 2.81
CA LEU A 72 -10.94 -7.47 3.70
C LEU A 72 -9.91 -8.44 4.30
N LYS A 73 -10.36 -9.64 4.66
CA LYS A 73 -9.50 -10.70 5.21
C LYS A 73 -8.44 -11.24 4.23
N ASP A 74 -8.62 -10.97 2.94
CA ASP A 74 -7.72 -11.40 1.86
C ASP A 74 -6.79 -10.24 1.42
N VAL A 75 -6.80 -9.09 2.12
CA VAL A 75 -5.92 -7.94 1.88
C VAL A 75 -4.82 -7.91 2.95
N SER A 76 -3.58 -8.14 2.56
CA SER A 76 -2.43 -8.09 3.48
C SER A 76 -1.82 -6.68 3.59
N LEU A 77 -1.16 -6.42 4.72
CA LEU A 77 -0.36 -5.19 4.93
C LEU A 77 0.76 -5.08 3.89
N ALA A 78 1.44 -6.18 3.58
CA ALA A 78 2.52 -6.22 2.60
C ALA A 78 2.05 -5.80 1.21
N GLU A 79 0.86 -6.26 0.76
CA GLU A 79 0.26 -5.85 -0.51
C GLU A 79 -0.05 -4.35 -0.55
N ILE A 80 -0.56 -3.77 0.53
CA ILE A 80 -0.89 -2.34 0.60
C ILE A 80 0.39 -1.51 0.49
N ILE A 81 1.42 -1.84 1.28
CA ILE A 81 2.71 -1.13 1.23
C ILE A 81 3.31 -1.25 -0.17
N LYS A 82 3.29 -2.46 -0.74
CA LYS A 82 3.85 -2.71 -2.08
C LYS A 82 3.11 -1.93 -3.16
N ALA A 83 1.79 -1.79 -3.06
CA ALA A 83 1.00 -0.96 -3.96
C ALA A 83 1.35 0.53 -3.82
N CYS A 84 1.52 1.03 -2.60
CA CYS A 84 1.75 2.46 -2.33
C CYS A 84 3.20 2.92 -2.59
N GLU A 85 4.19 2.08 -2.27
CA GLU A 85 5.62 2.44 -2.31
C GLU A 85 6.42 1.67 -3.36
N GLY A 86 5.88 0.59 -3.93
CA GLY A 86 6.57 -0.28 -4.87
C GLY A 86 7.35 -1.39 -4.16
N GLN A 87 8.50 -1.79 -4.73
CA GLN A 87 9.31 -2.86 -4.15
C GLN A 87 9.79 -2.50 -2.73
N ILE A 88 9.38 -3.32 -1.77
CA ILE A 88 9.81 -3.24 -0.38
C ILE A 88 11.14 -3.98 -0.28
N ALA A 89 12.09 -3.37 0.43
CA ALA A 89 13.32 -4.05 0.80
C ALA A 89 13.64 -3.75 2.26
N THR A 90 13.84 -4.79 3.07
CA THR A 90 14.23 -4.68 4.49
C THR A 90 15.53 -3.87 4.67
N THR A 91 16.41 -3.88 3.66
CA THR A 91 17.66 -3.14 3.65
C THR A 91 18.09 -2.78 2.21
N PRO A 92 18.82 -1.66 1.99
CA PRO A 92 19.25 -1.26 0.65
C PRO A 92 20.03 -2.33 -0.12
N CYS A 93 20.78 -3.19 0.58
CA CYS A 93 21.56 -4.24 -0.07
C CYS A 93 20.72 -5.43 -0.57
N ILE A 94 19.51 -5.63 -0.02
CA ILE A 94 18.51 -6.54 -0.56
C ILE A 94 17.83 -5.91 -1.77
N ARG A 95 17.51 -4.61 -1.70
CA ARG A 95 16.90 -3.87 -2.82
C ARG A 95 17.73 -3.89 -4.10
N LYS A 96 19.04 -3.67 -3.97
CA LYS A 96 19.96 -3.63 -5.12
C LYS A 96 21.29 -4.25 -4.73
N LYS A 97 21.60 -5.37 -5.41
CA LYS A 97 22.86 -6.08 -5.27
C LYS A 97 24.03 -5.14 -5.57
N GLY A 98 25.11 -5.25 -4.80
CA GLY A 98 26.35 -4.49 -5.00
C GLY A 98 26.46 -3.16 -4.26
N ILE A 99 25.41 -2.70 -3.56
CA ILE A 99 25.51 -1.47 -2.73
C ILE A 99 26.26 -1.73 -1.41
N CYS A 100 26.24 -2.98 -0.92
CA CYS A 100 26.86 -3.31 0.35
C CYS A 100 28.39 -3.31 0.24
N LYS A 101 29.05 -2.41 0.99
CA LYS A 101 30.51 -2.38 1.11
C LYS A 101 31.08 -3.64 1.76
N ASN A 102 30.27 -4.38 2.53
CA ASN A 102 30.65 -5.60 3.24
C ASN A 102 30.28 -6.88 2.49
N LYS A 103 30.03 -6.81 1.17
CA LYS A 103 29.65 -7.97 0.36
C LYS A 103 30.68 -9.10 0.52
N GLY A 104 30.21 -10.32 0.79
CA GLY A 104 31.05 -11.50 1.01
C GLY A 104 31.59 -11.67 2.44
N LYS A 105 31.43 -10.68 3.33
CA LYS A 105 31.81 -10.76 4.75
C LYS A 105 30.67 -10.39 5.72
N CYS A 106 29.52 -9.99 5.18
CA CYS A 106 28.36 -9.56 5.96
C CYS A 106 27.59 -10.78 6.49
N LEU A 107 27.80 -11.14 7.76
CA LEU A 107 27.06 -12.24 8.41
C LEU A 107 25.56 -11.99 8.52
N ALA A 108 25.14 -10.72 8.44
CA ALA A 108 23.74 -10.35 8.51
C ALA A 108 23.00 -10.46 7.17
N SER A 109 23.68 -10.73 6.03
CA SER A 109 23.01 -10.77 4.72
C SER A 109 21.87 -11.79 4.68
N ASP A 110 22.11 -12.95 5.29
CA ASP A 110 21.17 -14.06 5.26
C ASP A 110 19.98 -13.79 6.19
N VAL A 111 20.24 -13.14 7.33
CA VAL A 111 19.19 -12.65 8.24
C VAL A 111 18.30 -11.63 7.54
N TRP A 112 18.88 -10.67 6.80
CA TRP A 112 18.10 -9.68 6.06
C TRP A 112 17.29 -10.28 4.90
N ALA A 113 17.83 -11.31 4.24
CA ALA A 113 17.12 -12.05 3.21
C ALA A 113 15.94 -12.83 3.79
N GLN A 114 16.15 -13.54 4.91
CA GLN A 114 15.08 -14.26 5.58
C GLN A 114 13.96 -13.32 6.04
N MET A 115 14.33 -12.18 6.62
CA MET A 115 13.35 -11.17 7.05
C MET A 115 12.57 -10.59 5.85
N GLN A 116 13.20 -10.45 4.68
CA GLN A 116 12.50 -10.03 3.47
C GLN A 116 11.46 -11.06 3.04
N GLU A 117 11.82 -12.35 3.02
CA GLU A 117 10.90 -13.43 2.68
C GLU A 117 9.70 -13.48 3.63
N ASP A 118 9.93 -13.31 4.92
CA ASP A 118 8.86 -13.30 5.92
C ASP A 118 7.95 -12.08 5.80
N PHE A 119 8.44 -10.96 5.24
CA PHE A 119 7.62 -9.78 4.96
C PHE A 119 6.76 -9.93 3.70
N GLU A 120 7.15 -10.82 2.79
CA GLU A 120 6.44 -11.06 1.52
C GLU A 120 5.41 -12.21 1.58
N LYS A 121 5.43 -13.01 2.65
CA LYS A 121 4.41 -14.03 2.96
C LYS A 121 3.11 -13.40 3.44
#